data_AF-A0A2V9MIC4-F1
#
_entry.id   AF-A0A2V9MIC4-F1
#
_cell.length_a   1.000
_cell.length_b   1.000
_cell.length_c   1.000
_cell.angle_alpha   90.00
_cell.angle_beta   90.00
_cell.angle_gamma   90.00
#
_symmetry.space_group_name_H-M   'P 1'
#
loop_
_entity.id
_entity.type
_entity.pdbx_description
1 polymer ?
#
loop_
_entity_poly.entity_id
_entity_poly.type
_entity_poly.pdbx_seq_one_letter_code
_entity_poly.pdbx_strand_id
1 'polypeptide(L)'
;MLENELRLGDTIDDYCKRCRLLMNHYIVSIVDGEVKKVRCQTCHHEHDFQHGQGGRKKEPSGKSLFDQVAATLPQTSPPPKTIKPKKDRRN
;
A
#
# COMPACT_ATOMS: atom_id res chain seq x y z
N MET A 1 -6.30 -24.73 -22.23
CA MET A 1 -6.71 -23.62 -21.35
C MET A 1 -5.95 -22.41 -21.85
N LEU A 2 -6.63 -21.35 -22.30
CA LEU A 2 -5.95 -20.14 -22.77
C LEU A 2 -5.27 -19.48 -21.57
N GLU A 3 -3.96 -19.67 -21.45
CA GLU A 3 -3.12 -18.79 -20.65
C GLU A 3 -3.18 -17.45 -21.36
N ASN A 4 -3.93 -16.50 -20.80
CA ASN A 4 -3.99 -15.14 -21.34
C ASN A 4 -2.64 -14.50 -21.10
N GLU A 5 -1.75 -14.68 -22.07
CA GLU A 5 -0.50 -13.94 -22.18
C GLU A 5 -0.85 -12.45 -22.15
N LEU A 6 -0.23 -11.71 -21.21
CA LEU A 6 -0.46 -10.28 -21.04
C LEU A 6 -0.11 -9.56 -22.33
N ARG A 7 -1.07 -8.82 -22.90
CA ARG A 7 -0.89 -8.04 -24.12
C ARG A 7 -0.85 -6.55 -23.80
N LEU A 8 -0.21 -5.81 -24.70
CA LEU A 8 -0.29 -4.35 -24.69
C LEU A 8 -1.76 -3.93 -24.87
N GLY A 9 -2.21 -3.00 -24.03
CA GLY A 9 -3.60 -2.53 -24.03
C GLY A 9 -4.56 -3.35 -23.15
N ASP A 10 -4.15 -4.50 -22.60
CA ASP A 10 -4.96 -5.19 -21.60
C ASP A 10 -5.16 -4.30 -20.37
N THR A 11 -6.27 -4.54 -19.66
CA THR A 11 -6.62 -3.79 -18.45
C THR A 11 -6.09 -4.51 -17.21
N ILE A 12 -5.41 -3.77 -16.34
CA ILE A 12 -4.87 -4.25 -15.07
C ILE A 12 -5.14 -3.24 -13.96
N ASP A 13 -5.45 -3.72 -12.75
CA ASP A 13 -5.61 -2.87 -11.58
C ASP A 13 -4.26 -2.54 -10.95
N ASP A 14 -3.99 -1.25 -10.71
CA ASP A 14 -2.79 -0.77 -10.01
C ASP A 14 -3.06 0.50 -9.21
N TYR A 15 -2.12 0.85 -8.33
CA TYR A 15 -2.18 2.10 -7.56
C TYR A 15 -1.71 3.29 -8.40
N CYS A 16 -2.64 4.19 -8.70
CA CYS A 16 -2.30 5.41 -9.41
C CYS A 16 -1.64 6.44 -8.49
N LYS A 17 -0.39 6.83 -8.77
CA LYS A 17 0.31 7.88 -8.00
C LYS A 17 -0.39 9.25 -8.06
N ARG A 18 -1.14 9.51 -9.13
CA ARG A 18 -1.86 10.79 -9.34
C ARG A 18 -3.25 10.79 -8.69
N CYS A 19 -4.05 9.73 -8.89
CA CYS A 19 -5.37 9.60 -8.26
C CYS A 19 -5.31 9.17 -6.79
N ARG A 20 -4.19 8.57 -6.36
CA ARG A 20 -3.96 7.98 -5.03
C ARG A 20 -4.95 6.88 -4.66
N LEU A 21 -5.48 6.19 -5.66
CA LEU A 21 -6.48 5.13 -5.56
C LEU A 21 -6.01 3.90 -6.35
N LEU A 22 -6.50 2.72 -5.96
CA LEU A 22 -6.42 1.49 -6.76
C LEU A 22 -7.51 1.55 -7.82
N MET A 23 -7.11 1.56 -9.09
CA MET A 23 -8.02 1.70 -10.24
C MET A 23 -7.50 0.93 -11.45
N ASN A 24 -8.34 0.84 -12.48
CA ASN A 24 -7.99 0.25 -13.77
C ASN A 24 -6.96 1.10 -14.55
N HIS A 25 -5.98 0.41 -15.12
CA HIS A 25 -4.94 0.97 -15.99
C HIS A 25 -4.81 0.13 -17.27
N TYR A 26 -4.35 0.73 -18.36
CA TYR A 26 -3.93 0.02 -19.56
C TYR A 26 -2.44 -0.30 -19.50
N ILE A 27 -2.06 -1.50 -19.92
CA ILE A 27 -0.65 -1.89 -20.07
C ILE A 27 -0.04 -1.14 -21.25
N VAL A 28 0.99 -0.32 -20.99
CA VAL A 28 1.68 0.47 -22.03
C VAL A 28 3.01 -0.15 -22.41
N SER A 29 3.66 -0.86 -21.49
CA SER A 29 4.96 -1.48 -21.72
C SER A 29 5.09 -2.80 -20.99
N ILE A 30 5.52 -3.82 -21.73
CA ILE A 30 5.90 -5.14 -21.23
C ILE A 30 7.38 -5.33 -21.59
N VAL A 31 8.19 -5.78 -20.64
CA VAL A 31 9.61 -6.08 -20.82
C VAL A 31 9.90 -7.42 -20.16
N ASP A 32 10.53 -8.34 -20.89
CA ASP A 32 10.82 -9.71 -20.44
C ASP A 32 9.57 -10.48 -19.93
N GLY A 33 8.40 -10.19 -20.53
CA GLY A 33 7.12 -10.77 -20.12
C GLY A 33 6.48 -10.13 -18.87
N GLU A 34 7.12 -9.12 -18.27
CA GLU A 34 6.60 -8.40 -17.12
C GLU A 34 6.07 -7.00 -17.50
N VAL A 35 4.96 -6.61 -16.89
CA VAL A 35 4.41 -5.25 -17.02
C VAL A 35 5.32 -4.26 -16.30
N LYS A 36 5.93 -3.32 -17.04
CA LYS A 36 6.78 -2.26 -16.45
C LYS A 36 6.04 -0.93 -16.29
N LYS A 37 5.23 -0.55 -17.27
CA LYS A 37 4.49 0.73 -17.26
C LYS A 37 3.01 0.56 -17.57
N VAL A 38 2.21 1.37 -16.88
CA VAL A 38 0.76 1.39 -16.99
C VAL A 38 0.24 2.82 -17.11
N ARG A 39 -0.90 3.00 -17.79
CA ARG A 39 -1.59 4.28 -17.95
C ARG A 39 -2.96 4.24 -17.30
N CYS A 40 -3.22 5.16 -16.39
CA CYS A 40 -4.51 5.22 -15.70
C CYS A 40 -5.65 5.51 -16.68
N GLN A 41 -6.76 4.77 -16.58
CA GLN A 41 -7.93 5.00 -17.43
C GLN A 41 -8.66 6.31 -17.09
N THR A 42 -8.50 6.82 -15.87
CA THR A 42 -9.20 8.03 -15.40
C THR A 42 -8.38 9.31 -15.59
N CYS A 43 -7.13 9.34 -15.13
CA CYS A 43 -6.30 10.55 -15.22
C CYS A 43 -5.29 10.55 -16.37
N HIS A 44 -5.22 9.45 -17.13
CA HIS A 44 -4.33 9.27 -18.28
C HIS A 44 -2.84 9.46 -18.01
N HIS A 45 -2.43 9.50 -16.73
CA HIS A 45 -1.03 9.57 -16.33
C HIS A 45 -0.38 8.20 -16.46
N GLU A 46 0.84 8.18 -16.99
CA GLU A 46 1.67 6.98 -17.12
C GLU A 46 2.62 6.87 -15.93
N HIS A 47 2.68 5.71 -15.31
CA HIS A 47 3.64 5.43 -14.23
C HIS A 47 4.10 3.97 -14.26
N ASP A 48 5.18 3.71 -13.53
CA ASP A 48 5.66 2.34 -13.35
C ASP A 48 4.64 1.51 -12.57
N PHE A 49 4.52 0.23 -12.92
CA PHE A 49 3.59 -0.69 -12.30
C PHE A 49 3.99 -1.00 -10.85
N GLN A 50 3.10 -0.70 -9.91
CA GLN A 50 3.35 -0.83 -8.47
C GLN A 50 2.90 -2.19 -7.93
N HIS A 51 2.53 -3.13 -8.80
CA HIS A 51 2.12 -4.50 -8.43
C HIS A 51 0.95 -4.53 -7.45
N GLY A 52 0.04 -3.55 -7.54
CA GLY A 52 -1.08 -3.41 -6.61
C GLY A 52 -0.67 -3.02 -5.18
N GLN A 53 0.62 -2.81 -4.92
CA GLN A 53 1.08 -2.29 -3.64
C GLN A 53 0.87 -0.78 -3.62
N GLY A 54 -0.22 -0.37 -2.96
CA GLY A 54 -0.35 1.00 -2.46
C GLY A 54 0.91 1.39 -1.70
N GLY A 55 1.38 2.63 -1.89
CA GLY A 55 2.67 3.09 -1.40
C GLY A 55 2.95 2.58 0.01
N ARG A 56 4.08 1.87 0.19
CA ARG A 56 4.48 1.30 1.48
C ARG A 56 4.25 2.34 2.56
N LYS A 57 3.42 2.01 3.56
CA LYS A 57 3.30 2.83 4.77
C LYS A 57 4.71 2.93 5.32
N LYS A 58 5.33 4.11 5.21
CA LYS A 58 6.59 4.35 5.90
C LYS A 58 6.24 4.20 7.38
N GLU A 59 6.80 3.19 8.02
CA GLU A 59 6.79 3.10 9.47
C GLU A 59 7.29 4.45 10.00
N PRO A 60 6.56 5.11 10.91
CA PRO A 60 6.97 6.41 11.41
C PRO A 60 8.32 6.25 12.13
N SER A 61 9.39 6.65 11.46
CA SER A 61 10.73 6.64 12.03
C SER A 61 10.87 7.83 12.99
N GLY A 62 10.44 7.64 14.23
CA GLY A 62 10.63 8.62 15.30
C GLY A 62 9.54 8.57 16.35
N LYS A 63 9.88 9.00 17.57
CA LYS A 63 8.90 9.29 18.64
C LYS A 63 7.87 10.23 18.05
N SER A 64 6.63 9.75 17.94
CA SER A 64 5.56 10.51 17.32
C SER A 64 5.41 11.84 18.08
N LEU A 65 5.00 12.91 17.40
CA LEU A 65 4.63 14.17 18.07
C LEU A 65 3.65 13.92 19.22
N PHE A 66 2.82 12.90 19.08
CA PHE A 66 1.91 12.42 20.11
C PHE A 66 2.64 11.95 21.39
N ASP A 67 3.73 11.19 21.28
CA ASP A 67 4.54 10.75 22.43
C ASP A 67 5.18 11.93 23.18
N GLN A 68 5.57 12.99 22.45
CA GLN A 68 6.18 14.17 23.04
C GLN A 68 5.15 15.02 23.80
N VAL A 69 3.95 15.18 23.23
CA VAL A 69 2.84 15.90 23.89
C VAL A 69 2.31 15.10 25.09
N ALA A 70 2.19 13.78 24.96
CA ALA A 70 1.78 12.90 26.05
C ALA A 70 2.76 12.94 27.24
N ALA A 71 4.06 13.08 26.97
CA ALA A 71 5.07 13.23 28.02
C ALA A 71 5.02 14.59 28.75
N THR A 72 4.42 15.62 28.14
CA THR A 72 4.38 16.98 28.69
C THR A 72 3.09 17.25 29.49
N LEU A 73 2.05 16.42 29.33
CA LEU A 73 0.78 16.59 30.03
C LEU A 73 0.80 15.91 31.42
N PRO A 74 0.24 16.54 32.46
CA PRO A 74 0.08 15.91 33.77
C PRO A 74 -0.89 14.72 33.65
N GLN A 75 -0.39 13.54 34.01
CA GLN A 75 -1.07 12.26 33.86
C GLN A 75 -2.11 12.09 34.98
N THR A 76 -3.34 12.54 34.76
CA THR A 76 -4.44 12.37 35.73
C THR A 76 -5.31 11.16 35.36
N SER A 77 -4.73 9.97 35.23
CA SER A 77 -5.46 8.69 35.35
C SER A 77 -4.51 7.49 35.37
N PRO A 78 -4.84 6.41 36.11
CA PRO A 78 -4.01 5.21 36.16
C PRO A 78 -4.00 4.50 34.79
N PRO A 79 -2.87 3.91 34.38
CA PRO A 79 -2.74 3.28 33.08
C PRO A 79 -3.69 2.07 32.93
N PRO A 80 -4.37 1.90 31.78
CA PRO A 80 -5.15 0.72 31.52
C PRO A 80 -4.24 -0.51 31.52
N LYS A 81 -4.55 -1.50 32.36
CA LYS A 81 -3.84 -2.78 32.40
C LYS A 81 -3.95 -3.45 31.02
N THR A 82 -2.86 -3.45 30.27
CA THR A 82 -2.75 -4.20 29.01
C THR A 82 -2.87 -5.69 29.32
N ILE A 83 -3.99 -6.31 28.94
CA ILE A 83 -4.14 -7.76 28.97
C ILE A 83 -3.30 -8.30 27.80
N LYS A 84 -2.16 -8.91 28.10
CA LYS A 84 -1.36 -9.62 27.10
C LYS A 84 -2.17 -10.83 26.60
N PRO A 85 -2.38 -11.01 25.28
CA PRO A 85 -3.00 -12.22 24.78
C PRO A 85 -2.08 -13.42 25.06
N LYS A 86 -2.60 -14.40 25.80
CA LYS A 86 -1.91 -15.65 26.13
C LYS A 86 -1.79 -16.47 24.85
N LYS A 87 -0.57 -16.62 24.33
CA LYS A 87 -0.28 -17.47 23.17
C LYS A 87 -0.64 -18.91 23.54
N ASP A 88 -1.78 -19.38 23.04
CA ASP A 88 -2.20 -20.77 23.16
C ASP A 88 -1.22 -21.63 22.36
N ARG A 89 -0.39 -22.40 23.07
CA ARG A 89 0.59 -23.30 22.46
C ARG A 89 -0.13 -24.61 22.17
N ARG A 90 -0.82 -24.69 21.04
CA ARG A 90 -1.44 -25.95 20.59
C ARG A 90 -0.38 -26.80 19.92
N ASN A 91 -0.26 -28.02 20.46
CA ASN A 91 0.61 -29.13 20.07
C ASN A 91 0.32 -29.62 18.65
#